data_AF-G0MBN5-F1
#
_entry.id   AF-G0MBN5-F1
#
_cell.length_a   1.000
_cell.length_b   1.000
_cell.length_c   1.000
_cell.angle_alpha   90.00
_cell.angle_beta   90.00
_cell.angle_gamma   90.00
#
_symmetry.space_group_name_H-M   'P 1'
#
loop_
_entity.id
_entity.type
_entity.pdbx_description
1 polymer ?
#
loop_
_entity_poly.entity_id
_entity_poly.type
_entity_poly.pdbx_seq_one_letter_code
_entity_poly.pdbx_strand_id
1 'polypeptide(L)'
;MNSSNLEEDCAVCQMKKAMKIKVPECTHSFCFHCIKGVLLNANEKGVQPACPICRTAFSEEFLTKHTAPISKYSFGDNPGAAEDEEVLEEKPDVQQLQAQMRAGGWDGVIAPNTPSTSQPQRPVDQAVYWLYGGAGGWWKYGESDRVLLEEKYLAGEPSADTWVMGFKYTIDFARMVQYRADDHYKMRAVKRCNREELRGTIVKGEAGILFAEVWNVE
;
A
#
# COMPACT_ATOMS: atom_id res chain seq x y z
N MET A 1 8.11 7.16 28.59
CA MET A 1 8.12 6.87 27.14
C MET A 1 8.92 5.59 26.95
N ASN A 2 8.29 4.54 26.44
CA ASN A 2 8.86 3.20 26.40
C ASN A 2 9.98 3.16 25.34
N SER A 3 11.23 2.84 25.74
CA SER A 3 12.41 2.86 24.86
C SER A 3 12.35 1.86 23.69
N SER A 4 11.35 0.99 23.64
CA SER A 4 11.19 -0.06 22.63
C SER A 4 10.59 0.41 21.28
N ASN A 5 9.95 1.59 21.19
CA ASN A 5 9.29 2.02 19.94
C ASN A 5 10.21 2.77 18.95
N LEU A 6 11.34 3.33 19.40
CA LEU A 6 12.21 4.16 18.55
C LEU A 6 12.91 3.36 17.43
N GLU A 7 13.15 2.06 17.64
CA GLU A 7 13.74 1.18 16.63
C GLU A 7 12.74 0.69 15.57
N GLU A 8 11.44 0.73 15.88
CA GLU A 8 10.36 0.31 14.98
C GLU A 8 9.75 1.49 14.21
N ASP A 9 9.71 2.69 14.80
CA ASP A 9 9.07 3.87 14.19
C ASP A 9 10.02 4.69 13.30
N CYS A 10 9.53 5.12 12.15
CA CYS A 10 10.31 5.91 11.20
C CYS A 10 10.43 7.36 11.68
N ALA A 11 11.65 7.88 11.82
CA ALA A 11 11.86 9.28 12.22
C ALA A 11 11.38 10.33 11.19
N VAL A 12 10.93 9.92 10.01
CA VAL A 12 10.37 10.81 8.98
C VAL A 12 8.85 10.90 9.08
N CYS A 13 8.14 9.76 9.04
CA CYS A 13 6.67 9.75 9.09
C CYS A 13 6.08 9.49 10.48
N GLN A 14 6.91 9.14 11.47
CA GLN A 14 6.52 8.82 12.86
C GLN A 14 5.57 7.63 13.00
N MET A 15 5.47 6.80 11.95
CA MET A 15 4.73 5.54 11.94
C MET A 15 5.69 4.35 11.93
N LYS A 16 5.17 3.15 12.22
CA LYS A 16 5.92 1.89 12.07
C LYS A 16 6.55 1.80 10.68
N LYS A 17 7.83 1.44 10.60
CA LYS A 17 8.59 1.41 9.34
C LYS A 17 7.98 0.42 8.33
N ALA A 18 7.35 0.95 7.29
CA ALA A 18 6.90 0.17 6.13
C ALA A 18 8.06 -0.06 5.16
N MET A 19 8.36 -1.32 4.82
CA MET A 19 9.54 -1.70 4.03
C MET A 19 10.81 -1.08 4.61
N LYS A 20 11.14 -1.48 5.84
CA LYS A 20 12.30 -0.98 6.58
C LYS A 20 13.58 -1.12 5.74
N ILE A 21 14.25 0.00 5.50
CA ILE A 21 15.53 0.03 4.79
C ILE A 21 16.58 0.73 5.65
N LYS A 22 17.80 0.16 5.68
CA LYS A 22 18.94 0.68 6.43
C LYS A 22 19.85 1.50 5.49
N VAL A 23 20.26 2.69 5.92
CA VAL A 23 21.21 3.51 5.14
C VAL A 23 22.59 2.83 5.17
N PRO A 24 23.35 2.77 4.05
CA PRO A 24 24.57 1.93 3.98
C PRO A 24 25.66 2.34 4.97
N GLU A 25 25.90 3.65 5.09
CA GLU A 25 27.02 4.22 5.85
C GLU A 25 26.66 4.58 7.31
N CYS A 26 25.49 4.15 7.79
CA CYS A 26 25.11 4.34 9.20
C CYS A 26 24.15 3.25 9.70
N THR A 27 23.73 3.34 10.96
CA THR A 27 22.83 2.34 11.59
C THR A 27 21.35 2.69 11.47
N HIS A 28 21.01 3.86 10.93
CA HIS A 28 19.65 4.36 10.88
C HIS A 28 18.81 3.66 9.81
N SER A 29 17.51 3.55 10.08
CA SER A 29 16.55 2.91 9.19
C SER A 29 15.24 3.69 9.10
N PHE A 30 14.59 3.60 7.94
CA PHE A 30 13.39 4.36 7.61
C PHE A 30 12.42 3.52 6.77
N CYS A 31 11.22 4.04 6.51
CA CYS A 31 10.37 3.51 5.46
C CYS A 31 11.04 3.72 4.10
N PHE A 32 10.88 2.78 3.17
CA PHE A 32 11.37 2.92 1.80
C PHE A 32 10.90 4.23 1.14
N HIS A 33 9.60 4.55 1.21
CA HIS A 33 9.06 5.79 0.64
C HIS A 33 9.58 7.06 1.31
N CYS A 34 9.84 7.01 2.62
CA CYS A 34 10.37 8.17 3.33
C CYS A 34 11.79 8.50 2.90
N ILE A 35 12.67 7.49 2.83
CA ILE A 35 14.05 7.73 2.41
C ILE A 35 14.13 8.04 0.91
N LYS A 36 13.23 7.48 0.10
CA LYS A 36 13.08 7.85 -1.32
C LYS A 36 12.63 9.30 -1.48
N GLY A 37 11.71 9.77 -0.63
CA GLY A 37 11.32 11.18 -0.59
C GLY A 37 12.48 12.12 -0.23
N VAL A 38 13.32 11.74 0.73
CA VAL A 38 14.54 12.49 1.07
C VAL A 38 15.50 12.56 -0.12
N LEU A 39 15.73 11.44 -0.80
CA LEU A 39 16.55 11.39 -2.01
C LEU A 39 16.02 12.34 -3.10
N LEU A 40 14.73 12.22 -3.45
CA LEU A 40 14.11 13.01 -4.51
C LEU A 40 14.16 14.51 -4.19
N ASN A 41 13.89 14.91 -2.94
CA ASN A 41 13.99 16.30 -2.51
C ASN A 41 15.42 16.84 -2.58
N ALA A 42 16.42 16.04 -2.24
CA ALA A 42 17.82 16.44 -2.32
C ALA A 42 18.25 16.65 -3.78
N ASN A 43 17.89 15.70 -4.66
CA ASN A 43 18.16 15.78 -6.09
C ASN A 43 17.55 17.03 -6.73
N GLU A 44 16.30 17.38 -6.37
CA GLU A 44 15.66 18.60 -6.88
C GLU A 44 16.32 19.89 -6.41
N LYS A 45 16.89 19.89 -5.20
CA LYS A 45 17.64 21.02 -4.66
C LYS A 45 19.09 21.06 -5.13
N GLY A 46 19.54 20.08 -5.92
CA GLY A 46 20.94 19.96 -6.34
C GLY A 46 21.91 19.72 -5.18
N VAL A 47 21.44 19.12 -4.08
CA VAL A 47 22.26 18.81 -2.90
C VAL A 47 22.42 17.32 -2.72
N GLN A 48 23.49 16.91 -2.04
CA GLN A 48 23.73 15.50 -1.75
C GLN A 48 22.66 14.97 -0.76
N PRO A 49 22.01 13.83 -1.06
CA PRO A 49 21.06 13.23 -0.13
C PRO A 49 21.78 12.69 1.11
N ALA A 50 21.17 12.92 2.27
CA ALA A 50 21.78 12.63 3.57
C ALA A 50 20.76 12.03 4.54
N CYS A 51 21.25 11.18 5.45
CA CYS A 51 20.43 10.54 6.48
C CYS A 51 19.70 11.59 7.33
N PRO A 52 18.35 11.51 7.50
CA PRO A 52 17.60 12.44 8.33
C PRO A 52 18.04 12.52 9.80
N ILE A 53 18.72 11.48 10.31
CA ILE A 53 19.16 11.43 11.71
C ILE A 53 20.59 11.92 11.86
N CYS A 54 21.56 11.29 11.19
CA CYS A 54 22.99 11.59 11.37
C CYS A 54 23.63 12.40 10.25
N ARG A 55 22.88 12.75 9.20
CA ARG A 55 23.35 13.51 8.03
C ARG A 55 24.48 12.86 7.23
N THR A 56 24.78 11.58 7.48
CA THR A 56 25.68 10.81 6.62
C THR A 56 25.11 10.76 5.21
N ALA A 57 25.91 11.19 4.24
CA ALA A 57 25.53 11.16 2.84
C ALA A 57 25.34 9.71 2.34
N PHE A 58 24.46 9.54 1.36
CA PHE A 58 24.30 8.27 0.65
C PHE A 58 24.17 8.51 -0.85
N SER A 59 24.36 7.49 -1.69
CA SER A 59 24.22 7.61 -3.15
C SER A 59 22.81 7.27 -3.61
N GLU A 60 22.39 7.76 -4.79
CA GLU A 60 21.10 7.39 -5.41
C GLU A 60 21.01 5.88 -5.70
N GLU A 61 22.14 5.26 -6.09
CA GLU A 61 22.23 3.83 -6.36
C GLU A 61 21.77 2.96 -5.18
N PHE A 62 21.87 3.47 -3.95
CA PHE A 62 21.38 2.81 -2.76
C PHE A 62 19.92 2.35 -2.94
N LEU A 63 19.02 3.22 -3.41
CA LEU A 63 17.61 2.83 -3.53
C LEU A 63 17.35 1.99 -4.79
N THR A 64 18.07 2.26 -5.88
CA THR A 64 17.93 1.52 -7.14
C THR A 64 18.36 0.05 -7.01
N LYS A 65 19.38 -0.25 -6.19
CA LYS A 65 19.80 -1.62 -5.90
C LYS A 65 18.83 -2.37 -4.98
N HIS A 66 18.08 -1.65 -4.14
CA HIS A 66 17.10 -2.23 -3.22
C HIS A 66 15.68 -2.29 -3.79
N THR A 67 15.41 -1.69 -4.96
CA THR A 67 14.13 -1.82 -5.67
C THR A 67 13.93 -3.17 -6.35
N ALA A 68 14.97 -4.02 -6.45
CA ALA A 68 14.92 -5.27 -7.21
C ALA A 68 14.26 -6.47 -6.48
N PRO A 69 14.17 -6.52 -5.14
CA PRO A 69 13.37 -7.55 -4.49
C PRO A 69 12.58 -7.01 -3.29
N ILE A 70 11.63 -6.10 -3.51
CA ILE A 70 10.59 -5.83 -2.50
C ILE A 70 9.34 -6.63 -2.87
N SER A 71 9.47 -7.95 -3.03
CA SER A 71 8.34 -8.87 -3.27
C SER A 71 7.81 -9.52 -1.98
N LYS A 72 8.24 -9.06 -0.79
CA LYS A 72 7.88 -9.69 0.49
C LYS A 72 6.85 -8.92 1.33
N TYR A 73 6.49 -7.70 0.95
CA TYR A 73 5.29 -7.07 1.51
C TYR A 73 4.12 -7.39 0.58
N SER A 74 3.63 -8.61 0.70
CA SER A 74 2.38 -9.07 0.10
C SER A 74 1.23 -8.27 0.71
N PHE A 75 0.87 -7.17 0.06
CA PHE A 75 -0.46 -6.60 0.20
C PHE A 75 -1.39 -7.37 -0.74
N GLY A 76 -1.98 -8.43 -0.20
CA GLY A 76 -3.36 -8.86 -0.44
C GLY A 76 -3.90 -9.10 -1.86
N ASP A 77 -3.12 -9.05 -2.93
CA ASP A 77 -3.59 -9.38 -4.28
C ASP A 77 -2.42 -9.94 -5.09
N ASN A 78 -2.00 -11.16 -4.78
CA ASN A 78 -1.15 -11.92 -5.68
C ASN A 78 -2.06 -12.63 -6.70
N PRO A 79 -1.96 -12.36 -8.03
CA PRO A 79 -2.79 -13.02 -9.04
C PRO A 79 -2.45 -14.50 -9.28
N GLY A 80 -1.66 -15.12 -8.38
CA GLY A 80 -1.31 -16.54 -8.38
C GLY A 80 -1.31 -17.17 -6.98
N ALA A 81 -2.04 -16.59 -6.01
CA ALA A 81 -2.40 -17.36 -4.82
C ALA A 81 -3.42 -18.41 -5.26
N ALA A 82 -3.11 -19.68 -5.01
CA ALA A 82 -3.96 -20.81 -5.32
C ALA A 82 -5.41 -20.52 -4.93
N GLU A 83 -6.33 -20.85 -5.83
CA GLU A 83 -7.76 -20.81 -5.62
C GLU A 83 -8.07 -21.43 -4.26
N ASP A 84 -8.54 -20.64 -3.30
CA ASP A 84 -9.11 -21.18 -2.08
C ASP A 84 -10.27 -22.06 -2.53
N GLU A 85 -10.08 -23.38 -2.46
CA GLU A 85 -11.08 -24.40 -2.73
C GLU A 85 -12.36 -23.97 -1.99
N GLU A 86 -13.46 -23.77 -2.72
CA GLU A 86 -14.77 -23.44 -2.13
C GLU A 86 -15.17 -24.56 -1.16
N VAL A 87 -14.76 -24.43 0.09
CA VAL A 87 -15.34 -25.21 1.18
C VAL A 87 -16.72 -24.62 1.38
N LEU A 88 -17.71 -25.20 0.72
CA LEU A 88 -19.12 -24.96 0.99
C LEU A 88 -19.38 -25.36 2.45
N GLU A 89 -19.21 -24.39 3.36
CA GLU A 89 -19.59 -24.56 4.76
C GLU A 89 -21.10 -24.76 4.82
N GLU A 90 -21.53 -26.03 4.93
CA GLU A 90 -22.90 -26.35 5.31
C GLU A 90 -23.18 -25.75 6.68
N LYS A 91 -23.95 -24.66 6.70
CA LYS A 91 -24.36 -24.02 7.95
C LYS A 91 -25.10 -25.05 8.81
N PRO A 92 -24.68 -25.28 10.06
CA PRO A 92 -25.37 -26.22 10.93
C PRO A 92 -26.83 -25.81 11.13
N ASP A 93 -27.71 -26.80 11.20
CA ASP A 93 -29.17 -26.61 11.31
C ASP A 93 -29.51 -25.71 12.51
N VAL A 94 -30.22 -24.63 12.21
CA VAL A 94 -30.69 -23.63 13.18
C VAL A 94 -31.51 -24.30 14.29
N GLN A 95 -32.21 -25.39 13.99
CA GLN A 95 -32.99 -26.13 14.99
C GLN A 95 -32.10 -26.88 15.99
N GLN A 96 -30.96 -27.44 15.55
CA GLN A 96 -30.00 -28.10 16.44
C GLN A 96 -29.30 -27.10 17.38
N LEU A 97 -28.92 -25.94 16.86
CA LEU A 97 -28.33 -24.86 17.67
C LEU A 97 -29.30 -24.35 18.74
N GLN A 98 -30.58 -24.19 18.38
CA GLN A 98 -31.61 -23.80 19.33
C GLN A 98 -31.90 -24.87 20.39
N ALA A 99 -31.77 -26.15 20.05
CA ALA A 99 -31.92 -27.25 21.01
C ALA A 99 -30.76 -27.29 22.02
N GLN A 100 -29.52 -27.07 21.56
CA GLN A 100 -28.35 -26.97 22.44
C GLN A 100 -28.47 -25.80 23.43
N MET A 101 -28.98 -24.65 23.00
CA MET A 101 -29.23 -23.51 23.89
C MET A 101 -30.31 -23.79 24.94
N ARG A 102 -31.34 -24.58 24.60
CA ARG A 102 -32.39 -24.98 25.55
C ARG A 102 -31.93 -26.04 26.56
N ALA A 103 -30.89 -26.80 26.24
CA ALA A 103 -30.36 -27.85 27.12
C ALA A 103 -29.48 -27.34 28.27
N GLY A 104 -29.29 -26.02 28.42
CA GLY A 104 -28.71 -25.40 29.61
C GLY A 104 -27.20 -25.63 29.84
N GLY A 105 -26.46 -26.12 28.83
CA GLY A 105 -25.03 -26.38 28.94
C GLY A 105 -24.16 -25.25 28.40
N TRP A 106 -24.14 -24.08 29.07
CA TRP A 106 -23.03 -23.13 28.90
C TRP A 106 -22.18 -23.16 30.18
N ASP A 107 -21.28 -24.14 30.28
CA ASP A 107 -20.18 -24.08 31.24
C ASP A 107 -19.14 -23.11 30.70
N GLY A 108 -19.11 -21.89 31.25
CA GLY A 108 -18.34 -20.75 30.79
C GLY A 108 -16.81 -20.88 30.86
N VAL A 109 -16.24 -21.88 30.21
CA VAL A 109 -14.80 -22.02 30.00
C VAL A 109 -14.45 -21.50 28.62
N ILE A 110 -13.91 -20.28 28.56
CA ILE A 110 -13.24 -19.78 27.36
C ILE A 110 -11.93 -20.56 27.22
N ALA A 111 -11.89 -21.49 26.27
CA ALA A 111 -10.64 -22.13 25.88
C ALA A 111 -9.68 -21.05 25.32
N PRO A 112 -8.44 -20.93 25.81
CA PRO A 112 -7.47 -20.06 25.18
C PRO A 112 -6.98 -20.71 23.87
N ASN A 113 -7.03 -19.92 22.80
CA ASN A 113 -6.57 -20.22 21.44
C ASN A 113 -7.63 -20.74 20.46
N THR A 114 -8.68 -19.94 20.24
CA THR A 114 -9.34 -19.89 18.94
C THR A 114 -8.97 -18.54 18.30
N PRO A 115 -8.25 -18.48 17.17
CA PRO A 115 -8.04 -17.23 16.48
C PRO A 115 -9.32 -16.87 15.72
N SER A 116 -10.26 -16.19 16.40
CA SER A 116 -11.40 -15.55 15.77
C SER A 116 -11.17 -14.05 15.69
N THR A 117 -10.65 -13.62 14.56
CA THR A 117 -10.92 -12.27 14.06
C THR A 117 -11.31 -12.41 12.60
N SER A 118 -12.54 -12.88 12.38
CA SER A 118 -13.22 -12.73 11.10
C SER A 118 -13.47 -11.24 10.88
N GLN A 119 -12.49 -10.57 10.29
CA GLN A 119 -12.76 -9.29 9.66
C GLN A 119 -13.85 -9.52 8.60
N PRO A 120 -14.88 -8.67 8.52
CA PRO A 120 -15.89 -8.78 7.48
C PRO A 120 -15.20 -8.72 6.12
N GLN A 121 -15.26 -9.83 5.38
CA GLN A 121 -14.76 -9.95 4.02
C GLN A 121 -15.55 -8.97 3.16
N ARG A 122 -14.88 -7.90 2.71
CA ARG A 122 -15.46 -6.96 1.73
C ARG A 122 -15.74 -7.76 0.45
N PRO A 123 -16.92 -7.62 -0.20
CA PRO A 123 -17.21 -8.31 -1.46
C PRO A 123 -16.11 -7.99 -2.48
N VAL A 124 -15.35 -9.00 -2.89
CA VAL A 124 -14.15 -8.89 -3.74
C VAL A 124 -14.50 -8.38 -5.15
N ASP A 125 -15.77 -8.46 -5.55
CA ASP A 125 -16.25 -8.23 -6.92
C ASP A 125 -16.46 -6.76 -7.33
N GLN A 126 -16.30 -5.79 -6.41
CA GLN A 126 -16.43 -4.34 -6.71
C GLN A 126 -15.14 -3.56 -6.49
N ALA A 127 -13.98 -4.21 -6.47
CA ALA A 127 -12.71 -3.53 -6.26
C ALA A 127 -12.42 -2.51 -7.38
N VAL A 128 -12.36 -1.23 -7.00
CA VAL A 128 -11.98 -0.11 -7.87
C VAL A 128 -10.51 0.24 -7.63
N TYR A 129 -9.78 0.42 -8.71
CA TYR A 129 -8.36 0.75 -8.72
C TYR A 129 -8.12 2.12 -9.34
N TRP A 130 -7.12 2.82 -8.79
CA TRP A 130 -6.66 4.10 -9.31
C TRP A 130 -5.22 3.94 -9.80
N LEU A 131 -4.94 4.47 -10.99
CA LEU A 131 -3.64 4.40 -11.64
C LEU A 131 -3.15 5.79 -12.05
N TYR A 132 -1.82 5.97 -12.13
CA TYR A 132 -1.18 7.13 -12.70
C TYR A 132 -0.12 6.79 -13.75
N GLY A 133 -0.03 7.63 -14.78
CA GLY A 133 0.80 7.38 -15.96
C GLY A 133 2.30 7.50 -15.68
N GLY A 134 3.08 6.61 -16.28
CA GLY A 134 4.54 6.66 -16.30
C GLY A 134 5.13 6.25 -17.64
N ALA A 135 6.44 6.39 -17.77
CA ALA A 135 7.14 5.89 -18.95
C ALA A 135 6.95 4.37 -19.05
N GLY A 136 6.41 3.91 -20.18
CA GLY A 136 6.22 2.48 -20.48
C GLY A 136 5.10 1.79 -19.71
N GLY A 137 4.16 2.52 -19.09
CA GLY A 137 3.01 1.90 -18.42
C GLY A 137 2.39 2.74 -17.32
N TRP A 138 1.62 2.09 -16.46
CA TRP A 138 0.89 2.72 -15.35
C TRP A 138 1.43 2.27 -14.01
N TRP A 139 1.25 3.11 -13.00
CA TRP A 139 1.50 2.77 -11.60
C TRP A 139 0.18 2.74 -10.85
N LYS A 140 -0.01 1.76 -9.97
CA LYS A 140 -1.15 1.73 -9.05
C LYS A 140 -0.91 2.71 -7.90
N TYR A 141 -1.92 3.47 -7.52
CA TYR A 141 -1.90 4.21 -6.25
C TYR A 141 -1.90 3.20 -5.08
N GLY A 142 -1.26 3.58 -3.98
CA GLY A 142 -1.31 2.77 -2.75
C GLY A 142 -2.70 2.79 -2.12
N GLU A 143 -2.99 1.83 -1.25
CA GLU A 143 -4.33 1.66 -0.64
C GLU A 143 -4.86 2.95 0.01
N SER A 144 -4.05 3.68 0.78
CA SER A 144 -4.49 4.92 1.44
C SER A 144 -4.92 6.00 0.44
N ASP A 145 -4.15 6.15 -0.65
CA ASP A 145 -4.46 7.10 -1.71
C ASP A 145 -5.69 6.64 -2.48
N ARG A 146 -5.79 5.34 -2.78
CA ARG A 146 -6.94 4.76 -3.48
C ARG A 146 -8.24 5.03 -2.72
N VAL A 147 -8.26 4.82 -1.40
CA VAL A 147 -9.43 5.09 -0.55
C VAL A 147 -9.80 6.57 -0.57
N LEU A 148 -8.81 7.45 -0.38
CA LEU A 148 -9.02 8.90 -0.43
C LEU A 148 -9.57 9.37 -1.79
N LEU A 149 -8.95 8.94 -2.88
CA LEU A 149 -9.34 9.31 -4.23
C LEU A 149 -10.75 8.82 -4.54
N GLU A 150 -11.08 7.59 -4.17
CA GLU A 150 -12.41 7.01 -4.40
C GLU A 150 -13.49 7.73 -3.60
N GLU A 151 -13.25 8.02 -2.31
CA GLU A 151 -14.19 8.78 -1.47
C GLU A 151 -14.48 10.16 -2.08
N LYS A 152 -13.44 10.89 -2.47
CA LYS A 152 -13.53 12.23 -3.04
C LYS A 152 -14.21 12.25 -4.39
N TYR A 153 -13.89 11.27 -5.24
CA TYR A 153 -14.50 11.11 -6.55
C TYR A 153 -15.99 10.80 -6.44
N LEU A 154 -16.38 9.87 -5.55
CA LEU A 154 -17.78 9.50 -5.33
C LEU A 154 -18.59 10.64 -4.69
N ALA A 155 -17.96 11.48 -3.87
CA ALA A 155 -18.56 12.69 -3.34
C ALA A 155 -18.77 13.79 -4.40
N GLY A 156 -18.29 13.60 -5.64
CA GLY A 156 -18.39 14.58 -6.70
C GLY A 156 -17.50 15.81 -6.49
N GLU A 157 -16.45 15.70 -5.66
CA GLU A 157 -15.48 16.78 -5.52
C GLU A 157 -14.72 16.95 -6.84
N PRO A 158 -14.30 18.19 -7.19
CA PRO A 158 -13.60 18.44 -8.46
C PRO A 158 -12.17 17.90 -8.46
N SER A 159 -11.57 17.75 -7.28
CA SER A 159 -10.19 17.32 -7.11
C SER A 159 -9.91 16.73 -5.74
N ALA A 160 -8.80 16.03 -5.60
CA ALA A 160 -8.25 15.58 -4.32
C ALA A 160 -6.75 15.84 -4.23
N ASP A 161 -6.26 16.09 -3.01
CA ASP A 161 -4.83 16.29 -2.75
C ASP A 161 -4.23 15.06 -2.06
N THR A 162 -3.11 14.56 -2.59
CA THR A 162 -2.32 13.48 -1.98
C THR A 162 -0.86 13.91 -1.77
N TRP A 163 -0.18 13.25 -0.84
CA TRP A 163 1.24 13.46 -0.54
C TRP A 163 2.05 12.24 -0.95
N VAL A 164 2.82 12.38 -2.04
CA VAL A 164 3.67 11.29 -2.56
C VAL A 164 5.13 11.65 -2.37
N MET A 165 5.81 10.89 -1.51
CA MET A 165 7.26 11.03 -1.25
C MET A 165 7.69 12.46 -0.86
N GLY A 166 6.85 13.16 -0.09
CA GLY A 166 7.10 14.52 0.39
C GLY A 166 6.64 15.64 -0.55
N PHE A 167 6.05 15.29 -1.70
CA PHE A 167 5.50 16.26 -2.64
C PHE A 167 3.98 16.19 -2.67
N LYS A 168 3.34 17.36 -2.68
CA LYS A 168 1.90 17.48 -2.82
C LYS A 168 1.51 17.36 -4.30
N TYR A 169 0.57 16.46 -4.59
CA TYR A 169 -0.05 16.33 -5.90
C TYR A 169 -1.54 16.60 -5.78
N THR A 170 -2.08 17.32 -6.76
CA THR A 170 -3.52 17.51 -6.94
C THR A 170 -3.98 16.62 -8.09
N ILE A 171 -5.00 15.81 -7.82
CA ILE A 171 -5.70 14.98 -8.80
C ILE A 171 -6.93 15.76 -9.23
N ASP A 172 -6.98 16.15 -10.50
CA ASP A 172 -8.12 16.77 -11.15
C ASP A 172 -9.00 15.68 -11.76
N PHE A 173 -10.19 15.47 -11.21
CA PHE A 173 -11.08 14.39 -11.64
C PHE A 173 -11.79 14.69 -12.96
N ALA A 174 -11.95 15.96 -13.33
CA ALA A 174 -12.57 16.33 -14.59
C ALA A 174 -11.62 16.08 -15.77
N ARG A 175 -10.34 16.41 -15.59
CA ARG A 175 -9.29 16.22 -16.60
C ARG A 175 -8.62 14.86 -16.53
N MET A 176 -8.85 14.11 -15.45
CA MET A 176 -8.20 12.83 -15.15
C MET A 176 -6.67 12.94 -15.23
N VAL A 177 -6.13 13.91 -14.50
CA VAL A 177 -4.69 14.14 -14.39
C VAL A 177 -4.28 14.39 -12.95
N GLN A 178 -3.07 13.97 -12.60
CA GLN A 178 -2.36 14.49 -11.43
C GLN A 178 -1.35 15.53 -11.87
N TYR A 179 -1.12 16.56 -11.07
CA TYR A 179 0.00 17.48 -11.24
C TYR A 179 0.58 17.84 -9.88
N ARG A 180 1.86 18.20 -9.85
CA ARG A 180 2.52 18.62 -8.62
C ARG A 180 2.10 20.04 -8.29
N ALA A 181 1.78 20.32 -7.01
CA ALA A 181 1.20 21.60 -6.61
C ALA A 181 2.15 22.80 -6.81
N ASP A 182 3.46 22.58 -6.81
CA ASP A 182 4.51 23.58 -7.03
C ASP A 182 5.04 23.60 -8.49
N ASP A 183 4.69 22.61 -9.30
CA ASP A 183 5.21 22.42 -10.66
C ASP A 183 4.20 21.65 -11.52
N HIS A 184 3.35 22.42 -12.18
CA HIS A 184 2.28 21.87 -13.02
C HIS A 184 2.79 21.19 -14.30
N TYR A 185 4.09 21.27 -14.63
CA TYR A 185 4.66 20.52 -15.75
C TYR A 185 4.89 19.05 -15.41
N LYS A 186 4.96 18.69 -14.12
CA LYS A 186 4.97 17.28 -13.67
C LYS A 186 3.55 16.71 -13.65
N MET A 187 2.89 16.77 -14.80
CA MET A 187 1.54 16.27 -15.01
C MET A 187 1.57 14.84 -15.53
N ARG A 188 0.70 13.98 -14.99
CA ARG A 188 0.53 12.59 -15.43
C ARG A 188 -0.94 12.29 -15.60
N ALA A 189 -1.29 11.49 -16.59
CA ALA A 189 -2.65 10.97 -16.72
C ALA A 189 -3.01 10.12 -15.49
N VAL A 190 -4.27 10.15 -15.09
CA VAL A 190 -4.85 9.35 -14.02
C VAL A 190 -5.98 8.50 -14.61
N LYS A 191 -6.17 7.29 -14.09
CA LYS A 191 -7.24 6.39 -14.52
C LYS A 191 -7.88 5.71 -13.33
N ARG A 192 -9.21 5.74 -13.26
CA ARG A 192 -10.03 4.89 -12.39
C ARG A 192 -10.46 3.67 -13.21
N CYS A 193 -10.29 2.46 -12.68
CA CYS A 193 -10.59 1.24 -13.43
C CYS A 193 -11.07 0.10 -12.53
N ASN A 194 -11.81 -0.83 -13.11
CA ASN A 194 -12.20 -2.08 -12.47
C ASN A 194 -11.10 -3.15 -12.60
N ARG A 195 -11.37 -4.35 -12.06
CA ARG A 195 -10.40 -5.47 -12.07
C ARG A 195 -10.06 -5.97 -13.49
N GLU A 196 -11.00 -6.00 -14.42
CA GLU A 196 -10.77 -6.47 -15.79
C GLU A 196 -9.90 -5.48 -16.57
N GLU A 197 -10.22 -4.19 -16.49
CA GLU A 197 -9.43 -3.12 -17.09
C GLU A 197 -8.01 -3.06 -16.50
N LEU A 198 -7.86 -3.35 -15.21
CA LEU A 198 -6.57 -3.46 -14.56
C LEU A 198 -5.74 -4.61 -15.16
N ARG A 199 -6.33 -5.80 -15.34
CA ARG A 199 -5.66 -6.97 -15.95
C ARG A 199 -5.19 -6.69 -17.37
N GLY A 200 -5.93 -5.89 -18.14
CA GLY A 200 -5.54 -5.45 -19.48
C GLY A 200 -4.52 -4.30 -19.52
N THR A 201 -4.06 -3.80 -18.37
CA THR A 201 -3.16 -2.65 -18.29
C THR A 201 -1.75 -3.09 -17.91
N ILE A 202 -0.73 -2.55 -18.59
CA ILE A 202 0.67 -2.69 -18.17
C ILE A 202 0.88 -1.89 -16.88
N VAL A 203 0.83 -2.57 -15.73
CA VAL A 203 1.06 -2.01 -14.40
C VAL A 203 2.46 -2.37 -13.92
N LYS A 204 3.29 -1.36 -13.74
CA LYS A 204 4.72 -1.51 -13.40
C LYS A 204 4.95 -1.85 -11.92
N GLY A 205 3.97 -1.54 -11.09
CA GLY A 205 4.17 -1.42 -9.65
C GLY A 205 3.06 -0.66 -8.93
N GLU A 206 3.23 -0.54 -7.62
CA GLU A 206 2.33 0.20 -6.73
C GLU A 206 3.11 1.25 -5.94
N ALA A 207 2.58 2.48 -5.89
CA ALA A 207 3.18 3.61 -5.18
C ALA A 207 4.67 3.89 -5.51
N GLY A 208 5.15 3.44 -6.68
CA GLY A 208 6.56 3.59 -7.08
C GLY A 208 7.49 2.49 -6.56
N ILE A 209 6.94 1.38 -6.07
CA ILE A 209 7.61 0.08 -5.83
C ILE A 209 7.35 -0.79 -7.05
N LEU A 210 8.41 -1.27 -7.70
CA LEU A 210 8.26 -2.15 -8.87
C LEU A 210 7.71 -3.51 -8.42
N PHE A 211 6.72 -4.02 -9.14
CA PHE A 211 6.53 -5.47 -9.18
C PHE A 211 7.63 -5.98 -10.11
N ALA A 212 8.70 -6.56 -9.55
CA ALA A 212 9.56 -7.42 -10.36
C ALA A 212 8.62 -8.41 -11.06
N GLU A 213 8.79 -8.63 -12.37
CA GLU A 213 7.96 -9.56 -13.15
C GLU A 213 7.80 -10.85 -12.34
N VAL A 214 6.65 -11.01 -11.68
CA VAL A 214 6.30 -12.27 -11.03
C VAL A 214 5.86 -13.11 -12.20
N TRP A 215 6.82 -13.84 -12.75
CA TRP A 215 6.61 -14.82 -13.79
C TRP A 215 5.39 -15.66 -13.44
N ASN A 216 4.47 -15.76 -14.40
CA ASN A 216 3.53 -16.87 -14.46
C ASN A 216 4.33 -18.15 -14.25
N VAL A 217 4.05 -18.87 -13.17
CA VAL A 217 4.37 -20.29 -13.10
C VAL A 217 3.14 -20.98 -13.63
N GLU A 218 3.32 -21.71 -14.73
CA GLU A 218 2.32 -22.60 -15.34
C GLU A 218 1.70 -23.58 -14.33
#